data_AF-A0A4Q3HW23-F1
#
_entry.id   AF-A0A4Q3HW23-F1
#
_cell.length_a   1.000
_cell.length_b   1.000
_cell.length_c   1.000
_cell.angle_alpha   90.00
_cell.angle_beta   90.00
_cell.angle_gamma   90.00
#
_symmetry.space_group_name_H-M   'P 1'
#
loop_
_entity.id
_entity.type
_entity.pdbx_description
1 polymer ?
#
loop_
_entity_poly.entity_id
_entity_poly.type
_entity_poly.pdbx_seq_one_letter_code
_entity_poly.pdbx_strand_id
1 'polypeptide(L)'
;FAHLFREMATVLEEWDEGRGITTVVDRWRRVACGIGEKITVNLPERSLNGTFAGIDDTGFLLLDTGHGSLMPIAAGDVFFARTE
;
A
#
# COMPACT_ATOMS: atom_id res chain seq x y z
N PHE A 1 -5.25 0.01 25.57
CA PHE A 1 -6.28 -0.67 24.75
C PHE A 1 -7.50 0.20 24.41
N ALA A 2 -8.08 0.95 25.36
CA ALA A 2 -9.27 1.78 25.09
C ALA A 2 -9.11 2.79 23.94
N HIS A 3 -7.93 3.41 23.80
CA HIS A 3 -7.66 4.31 22.67
C HIS A 3 -7.69 3.57 21.33
N LEU A 4 -6.97 2.46 21.20
CA LEU A 4 -6.96 1.66 19.96
C LEU A 4 -8.37 1.20 19.58
N PHE A 5 -9.17 0.76 20.56
CA PHE A 5 -10.55 0.32 20.32
C PHE A 5 -11.42 1.44 19.73
N ARG A 6 -11.36 2.65 20.29
CA ARG A 6 -12.11 3.80 19.76
C ARG A 6 -11.66 4.18 18.36
N GLU A 7 -10.35 4.27 18.12
CA GLU A 7 -9.85 4.62 16.78
C GLU A 7 -10.23 3.57 15.74
N MET A 8 -10.20 2.28 16.10
CA MET A 8 -10.63 1.21 15.20
C MET A 8 -12.12 1.34 14.85
N ALA A 9 -12.98 1.66 15.84
CA ALA A 9 -14.40 1.90 15.57
C ALA A 9 -14.60 3.08 14.60
N THR A 10 -13.93 4.21 14.83
CA THR A 10 -13.97 5.38 13.93
C THR A 10 -13.54 5.01 12.50
N VAL A 11 -12.44 4.28 12.34
CA VAL A 11 -11.93 3.92 11.00
C VAL A 11 -12.84 2.91 10.30
N LEU A 12 -13.47 1.99 11.04
CA LEU A 12 -14.44 1.05 10.45
C LEU A 12 -15.73 1.75 10.01
N GLU A 13 -16.18 2.77 10.74
CA GLU A 13 -17.30 3.63 10.33
C GLU A 13 -16.94 4.41 9.05
N GLU A 14 -15.73 4.98 8.98
CA GLU A 14 -15.26 5.67 7.76
C GLU A 14 -15.11 4.72 6.57
N TRP A 15 -14.70 3.47 6.79
CA TRP A 15 -14.57 2.47 5.73
C TRP A 15 -15.93 2.12 5.08
N ASP A 16 -17.02 2.16 5.86
CA ASP A 16 -18.40 2.05 5.39
C ASP A 16 -18.66 0.88 4.43
N GLU A 17 -18.33 -0.34 4.87
CA GLU A 17 -18.46 -1.57 4.05
C GLU A 17 -17.73 -1.49 2.69
N GLY A 18 -16.69 -0.66 2.61
CA GLY A 18 -15.89 -0.41 1.41
C GLY A 18 -16.31 0.84 0.62
N ARG A 19 -17.46 1.46 0.92
CA ARG A 19 -17.90 2.70 0.26
C ARG A 19 -16.99 3.90 0.55
N GLY A 20 -16.28 3.88 1.68
CA GLY A 20 -15.36 4.93 2.10
C GLY A 20 -13.88 4.67 1.78
N ILE A 21 -13.57 3.71 0.90
CA ILE A 21 -12.19 3.30 0.60
C ILE A 21 -11.28 4.47 0.15
N THR A 22 -11.81 5.44 -0.60
CA THR A 22 -11.06 6.62 -1.05
C THR A 22 -10.46 7.40 0.14
N THR A 23 -11.23 7.62 1.20
CA THR A 23 -10.76 8.31 2.41
C THR A 23 -9.65 7.53 3.11
N VAL A 24 -9.82 6.20 3.19
CA VAL A 24 -8.83 5.31 3.81
C VAL A 24 -7.52 5.32 3.01
N VAL A 25 -7.61 5.22 1.68
CA VAL A 25 -6.46 5.29 0.75
C VAL A 25 -5.74 6.64 0.89
N ASP A 26 -6.46 7.75 0.93
CA ASP A 26 -5.87 9.08 1.09
C ASP A 26 -5.15 9.23 2.44
N ARG A 27 -5.74 8.73 3.53
CA ARG A 27 -5.09 8.70 4.85
C ARG A 27 -3.83 7.85 4.83
N TRP A 28 -3.87 6.69 4.18
CA TRP A 28 -2.73 5.79 4.03
C TRP A 28 -1.59 6.45 3.24
N ARG A 29 -1.88 7.05 2.08
CA ARG A 29 -0.90 7.73 1.22
C ARG A 29 -0.15 8.86 1.95
N ARG A 30 -0.79 9.55 2.90
CA ARG A 30 -0.15 10.62 3.69
C ARG A 30 0.91 10.13 4.67
N VAL A 31 0.84 8.87 5.09
CA VAL A 31 1.73 8.31 6.11
C VAL A 31 2.64 7.20 5.57
N ALA A 32 2.41 6.76 4.34
CA ALA A 32 3.18 5.73 3.68
C ALA A 32 4.64 6.13 3.51
N CYS A 33 5.55 5.27 3.95
CA CYS A 33 6.98 5.40 3.71
C CYS A 33 7.41 4.67 2.43
N GLY A 34 8.55 5.07 1.87
CA GLY A 34 9.18 4.39 0.74
C GLY A 34 8.52 4.61 -0.63
N ILE A 35 7.54 5.52 -0.76
CA ILE A 35 7.02 5.93 -2.07
C ILE A 35 8.17 6.61 -2.84
N GLY A 36 8.43 6.14 -4.05
CA GLY A 36 9.55 6.54 -4.90
C GLY A 36 10.83 5.74 -4.67
N GLU A 37 10.87 4.84 -3.69
CA GLU A 37 12.05 4.02 -3.39
C GLU A 37 12.00 2.65 -4.08
N LYS A 38 13.17 2.00 -4.17
CA LYS A 38 13.26 0.63 -4.68
C LYS A 38 12.77 -0.36 -3.62
N ILE A 39 11.83 -1.20 -4.04
CA ILE A 39 11.28 -2.28 -3.21
C ILE A 39 11.36 -3.62 -3.94
N THR A 40 11.33 -4.69 -3.17
CA THR A 40 11.10 -6.05 -3.63
C THR A 40 9.73 -6.52 -3.14
N VAL A 41 8.91 -7.02 -4.04
CA VAL A 41 7.60 -7.61 -3.74
C VAL A 41 7.66 -9.10 -4.00
N ASN A 42 7.48 -9.90 -2.94
CA ASN A 42 7.41 -11.35 -3.06
C ASN A 42 5.96 -11.79 -3.26
N LEU A 43 5.73 -12.46 -4.38
CA LEU A 43 4.50 -13.16 -4.72
C LEU A 43 4.71 -14.67 -4.53
N PRO A 44 3.63 -15.48 -4.47
CA PRO A 44 3.75 -16.93 -4.26
C PRO A 44 4.68 -17.65 -5.25
N GLU A 45 4.76 -17.16 -6.49
CA GLU A 45 5.52 -17.81 -7.57
C GLU A 45 6.81 -17.08 -7.95
N ARG A 46 6.96 -15.79 -7.59
CA ARG A 46 8.07 -14.96 -8.06
C ARG A 46 8.31 -13.73 -7.17
N SER A 47 9.53 -13.22 -7.22
CA SER A 47 9.88 -11.91 -6.67
C SER A 47 9.95 -10.86 -7.76
N LEU A 48 9.39 -9.68 -7.50
CA LEU A 48 9.40 -8.52 -8.40
C LEU A 48 10.22 -7.40 -7.78
N ASN A 49 11.10 -6.79 -8.55
CA ASN A 49 11.88 -5.63 -8.14
C ASN A 49 11.42 -4.41 -8.93
N GLY A 50 11.22 -3.29 -8.26
CA GLY A 50 10.73 -2.07 -8.90
C GLY A 50 10.76 -0.87 -7.98
N THR A 51 10.27 0.26 -8.48
CA THR A 51 10.06 1.47 -7.69
C THR A 51 8.63 1.48 -7.16
N PHE A 52 8.45 1.68 -5.86
CA PHE A 52 7.12 1.77 -5.26
C PHE A 52 6.45 3.09 -5.63
N ALA A 53 5.38 3.07 -6.43
CA ALA A 53 4.68 4.27 -6.87
C ALA A 53 3.52 4.68 -5.93
N GLY A 54 3.32 3.96 -4.81
CA GLY A 54 2.18 4.14 -3.93
C GLY A 54 1.08 3.10 -4.19
N ILE A 55 -0.11 3.35 -3.65
CA ILE A 55 -1.31 2.55 -3.94
C ILE A 55 -2.27 3.32 -4.85
N ASP A 56 -3.05 2.63 -5.67
CA ASP A 56 -4.14 3.24 -6.44
C ASP A 56 -5.40 3.47 -5.58
N ASP A 57 -6.45 4.03 -6.18
CA ASP A 57 -7.69 4.39 -5.48
C ASP A 57 -8.51 3.18 -5.01
N THR A 58 -8.11 1.98 -5.42
CA THR A 58 -8.70 0.70 -5.00
C THR A 58 -7.82 -0.05 -3.99
N GLY A 59 -6.66 0.52 -3.64
CA GLY A 59 -5.73 -0.05 -2.65
C GLY A 59 -4.69 -1.01 -3.23
N PHE A 60 -4.55 -1.12 -4.55
CA PHE A 60 -3.51 -1.96 -5.15
C PHE A 60 -2.17 -1.26 -5.09
N LEU A 61 -1.11 -1.99 -4.76
CA LEU A 61 0.25 -1.49 -4.83
C LEU A 61 0.64 -1.29 -6.30
N LEU A 62 1.11 -0.10 -6.64
CA LEU A 62 1.63 0.23 -7.96
C LEU A 62 3.15 0.08 -7.95
N LEU A 63 3.66 -0.85 -8.75
CA LEU A 63 5.10 -1.10 -8.89
C LEU A 63 5.58 -0.68 -10.29
N ASP A 64 6.53 0.24 -10.35
CA ASP A 64 7.24 0.54 -11.60
C ASP A 64 8.41 -0.43 -11.80
N THR A 65 8.28 -1.32 -12.77
CA THR A 65 9.33 -2.30 -13.14
C THR A 65 10.34 -1.74 -14.15
N GLY A 66 10.16 -0.50 -14.62
CA GLY A 66 10.99 0.13 -15.66
C GLY A 66 10.56 -0.20 -17.09
N HIS A 67 9.47 -0.95 -17.28
CA HIS A 67 8.94 -1.34 -18.59
C HIS A 67 7.84 -0.39 -19.13
N GLY A 68 7.73 0.81 -18.55
CA GLY A 68 6.87 1.88 -19.07
C GLY A 68 5.40 1.84 -18.60
N SER A 69 5.01 0.85 -17.79
CA SER A 69 3.71 0.83 -17.11
C SER A 69 3.88 0.44 -15.65
N LEU A 70 3.06 1.04 -14.79
CA LEU A 70 2.90 0.59 -13.41
C LEU A 70 2.17 -0.76 -13.41
N MET A 71 2.71 -1.70 -12.64
CA MET A 71 2.13 -3.01 -12.43
C MET A 71 1.31 -2.98 -11.13
N PRO A 72 -0.02 -3.16 -11.18
CA PRO A 72 -0.84 -3.26 -9.97
C PRO A 72 -0.65 -4.63 -9.32
N ILE A 73 -0.47 -4.65 -8.00
CA ILE A 73 -0.30 -5.84 -7.18
C ILE A 73 -1.33 -5.81 -6.06
N ALA A 74 -2.20 -6.82 -6.02
CA ALA A 74 -3.28 -6.94 -5.03
C ALA A 74 -2.76 -7.28 -3.63
N ALA A 75 -1.78 -8.19 -3.55
CA ALA A 75 -1.19 -8.64 -2.30
C ALA A 75 0.20 -9.25 -2.55
N GLY A 76 1.08 -9.13 -1.56
CA GLY A 76 2.42 -9.68 -1.55
C GLY A 76 3.22 -9.14 -0.37
N ASP A 77 4.35 -9.77 -0.06
CA ASP A 77 5.24 -9.28 0.99
C ASP A 77 6.18 -8.22 0.41
N VAL A 78 6.20 -7.03 1.04
CA VAL A 78 6.98 -5.88 0.58
C VAL A 78 8.24 -5.71 1.43
N PHE A 79 9.40 -5.65 0.77
CA PHE A 79 10.70 -5.43 1.39
C PHE A 79 11.33 -4.14 0.85
N PHE A 80 11.70 -3.25 1.76
CA PHE A 80 12.47 -2.04 1.42
C PHE A 80 13.96 -2.38 1.37
N ALA A 81 14.69 -1.81 0.42
CA ALA A 81 16.14 -1.88 0.41
C ALA A 81 16.67 -1.13 1.64
N ARG A 82 17.07 -1.85 2.68
CA ARG A 82 17.68 -1.22 3.86
C ARG A 82 18.91 -0.46 3.41
N THR A 83 18.93 0.85 3.60
CA THR A 83 20.18 1.62 3.59
C THR A 83 20.84 1.36 4.96
N GLU A 84 22.04 0.77 4.95
CA GLU A 84 22.92 0.80 6.13
C GLU A 84 23.37 2.23 6.45
#